data_AF-A0A7Y7IKI6-F1
#
_entry.id   AF-A0A7Y7IKI6-F1
#
_cell.length_a   1.000
_cell.length_b   1.000
_cell.length_c   1.000
_cell.angle_alpha   90.00
_cell.angle_beta   90.00
_cell.angle_gamma   90.00
#
_symmetry.space_group_name_H-M   'P 1'
#
loop_
_entity.id
_entity.type
_entity.pdbx_description
1 polymer ?
#
loop_
_entity_poly.entity_id
_entity_poly.type
_entity_poly.pdbx_seq_one_letter_code
_entity_poly.pdbx_strand_id
1 'polypeptide(L)'
;MRQLTSWTFGNQAVTGETLRVGENAAKLRDVRYADSLPVLDFLSQDSIDQNADRLGAHQRQLANVRHHELVVLKGGHYLHWTQSKAMAHTIRAFLGHGGTT
;
A
#
# COMPACT_ATOMS: atom_id res chain seq x y z
N MET A 1 -19.34 1.58 -26.89
CA MET A 1 -19.31 0.57 -25.81
C MET A 1 -19.06 1.25 -24.46
N ARG A 2 -20.10 1.67 -23.73
CA ARG A 2 -19.92 2.40 -22.45
C ARG A 2 -21.09 2.19 -21.48
N GLN A 3 -21.61 0.97 -21.38
CA GLN A 3 -22.65 0.60 -20.39
C GLN A 3 -22.55 -0.86 -19.92
N LEU A 4 -21.79 -1.73 -20.59
CA LEU A 4 -21.66 -3.15 -20.21
C LEU A 4 -20.81 -3.38 -18.93
N THR A 5 -19.99 -2.42 -18.52
CA THR A 5 -19.08 -2.57 -17.37
C THR A 5 -19.69 -2.16 -16.03
N SER A 6 -20.88 -1.54 -16.02
CA SER A 6 -21.51 -1.03 -14.79
C SER A 6 -22.71 -1.86 -14.32
N TRP A 7 -23.07 -2.93 -15.05
CA TRP A 7 -24.29 -3.70 -14.80
C TRP A 7 -24.35 -4.33 -13.40
N THR A 8 -23.19 -4.62 -12.80
CA THR A 8 -23.09 -5.23 -11.47
C THR A 8 -22.87 -4.22 -10.34
N PHE A 9 -22.62 -2.94 -10.64
CA PHE A 9 -22.26 -1.94 -9.63
C PHE A 9 -23.36 -1.73 -8.57
N GLY A 10 -24.62 -1.92 -8.94
CA GLY A 10 -25.78 -1.81 -8.04
C GLY A 10 -26.23 -3.13 -7.41
N ASN A 11 -25.48 -4.22 -7.55
CA ASN A 11 -25.89 -5.48 -6.94
C ASN A 11 -25.72 -5.44 -5.40
N GLN A 12 -26.44 -6.31 -4.69
CA GLN A 12 -26.46 -6.33 -3.23
C GLN A 12 -25.08 -6.59 -2.61
N ALA A 13 -24.24 -7.40 -3.27
CA ALA A 13 -22.89 -7.70 -2.77
C ALA A 13 -21.97 -6.48 -2.85
N VAL A 14 -21.92 -5.80 -4.01
CA VAL A 14 -21.09 -4.60 -4.23
C VAL A 14 -21.55 -3.45 -3.32
N THR A 15 -22.87 -3.26 -3.20
CA THR A 15 -23.44 -2.27 -2.30
C THR A 15 -23.10 -2.58 -0.84
N GLY A 16 -23.28 -3.84 -0.42
CA GLY A 16 -22.95 -4.28 0.94
C GLY A 16 -21.47 -4.13 1.28
N GLU A 17 -20.57 -4.41 0.34
CA GLU A 17 -19.13 -4.17 0.51
C GLU A 17 -18.80 -2.68 0.65
N THR A 18 -19.38 -1.85 -0.22
CA THR A 18 -19.16 -0.39 -0.22
C THR A 18 -19.62 0.23 1.10
N LEU A 19 -20.78 -0.19 1.62
CA LEU A 19 -21.31 0.28 2.91
C LEU A 19 -20.42 -0.09 4.10
N ARG A 20 -19.60 -1.14 3.97
CA ARG A 20 -18.72 -1.64 5.05
C ARG A 20 -17.29 -1.14 4.93
N VAL A 21 -16.93 -0.37 3.90
CA VAL A 21 -15.54 0.05 3.66
C VAL A 21 -14.98 0.86 4.83
N GLY A 22 -15.80 1.74 5.43
CA GLY A 22 -15.39 2.55 6.58
C GLY A 22 -15.19 1.72 7.85
N GLU A 23 -16.11 0.79 8.14
CA GLU A 23 -16.02 -0.13 9.27
C GLU A 23 -14.78 -1.04 9.13
N ASN A 24 -14.55 -1.59 7.94
CA ASN A 24 -13.39 -2.42 7.67
C ASN A 24 -12.08 -1.63 7.76
N ALA A 25 -12.04 -0.40 7.25
CA ALA A 25 -10.87 0.46 7.39
C ALA A 25 -10.56 0.77 8.87
N ALA A 26 -11.58 1.00 9.70
CA ALA A 26 -11.40 1.22 11.13
C ALA A 26 -10.79 0.00 11.83
N LYS A 27 -11.25 -1.21 11.49
CA LYS A 27 -10.70 -2.47 12.04
C LYS A 27 -9.23 -2.70 11.70
N LEU A 28 -8.75 -2.12 10.60
CA LEU A 28 -7.36 -2.28 10.14
C LEU A 28 -6.40 -1.24 10.72
N ARG A 29 -6.88 -0.20 11.41
CA ARG A 29 -6.04 0.93 11.88
C ARG A 29 -4.88 0.51 12.78
N ASP A 30 -5.08 -0.51 13.61
CA ASP A 30 -4.10 -0.99 14.59
C ASP A 30 -3.42 -2.29 14.18
N VAL A 31 -3.74 -2.82 13.00
CA VAL A 31 -3.12 -4.03 12.45
C VAL A 31 -1.72 -3.68 11.95
N ARG A 32 -0.74 -4.47 12.38
CA ARG A 32 0.67 -4.31 12.05
C ARG A 32 1.25 -5.58 11.44
N TYR A 33 2.36 -5.44 10.73
CA TYR A 33 3.14 -6.59 10.28
C TYR A 33 3.78 -7.34 11.45
N ALA A 34 4.09 -8.62 11.27
CA ALA A 34 4.86 -9.38 12.24
C ALA A 34 6.27 -8.75 12.40
N ASP A 35 6.81 -8.76 13.62
CA ASP A 35 8.07 -8.09 13.94
C ASP A 35 9.27 -8.67 13.16
N SER A 36 9.24 -9.97 12.90
CA SER A 36 10.29 -10.71 12.21
C SER A 36 10.14 -10.74 10.69
N LEU A 37 9.09 -10.15 10.12
CA LEU A 37 8.86 -10.14 8.66
C LEU A 37 9.57 -8.94 8.04
N PRO A 38 10.57 -9.13 7.17
CA PRO A 38 11.14 -8.02 6.39
C PRO A 38 10.08 -7.36 5.51
N VAL A 39 9.93 -6.03 5.59
CA VAL A 39 8.95 -5.30 4.75
C VAL A 39 9.61 -4.14 4.01
N LEU A 40 9.49 -4.17 2.68
CA LEU A 40 9.77 -3.03 1.81
C LEU A 40 8.45 -2.45 1.32
N ASP A 41 8.16 -1.21 1.69
CA ASP A 41 6.93 -0.50 1.39
C ASP A 41 7.20 0.65 0.41
N PHE A 42 6.48 0.67 -0.72
CA PHE A 42 6.55 1.75 -1.71
C PHE A 42 5.29 2.60 -1.66
N LEU A 43 5.46 3.89 -1.38
CA LEU A 43 4.36 4.83 -1.27
C LEU A 43 4.41 5.90 -2.38
N SER A 44 3.26 6.17 -2.99
CA SER A 44 3.10 7.20 -4.02
C SER A 44 3.04 8.58 -3.38
N GLN A 45 3.81 9.53 -3.92
CA GLN A 45 3.76 10.93 -3.50
C GLN A 45 2.34 11.51 -3.70
N ASP A 46 1.73 11.30 -4.86
CA ASP A 46 0.38 11.80 -5.15
C ASP A 46 -0.65 11.26 -4.14
N SER A 47 -0.47 10.02 -3.65
CA SER A 47 -1.34 9.45 -2.60
C SER A 47 -1.17 10.12 -1.24
N ILE A 48 0.02 10.64 -0.93
CA ILE A 48 0.28 11.43 0.28
C ILE A 48 -0.36 12.82 0.11
N ASP A 49 -0.21 13.42 -1.06
CA ASP A 49 -0.75 14.74 -1.35
C ASP A 49 -2.30 14.75 -1.30
N GLN A 50 -2.93 13.63 -1.64
CA GLN A 50 -4.38 13.44 -1.53
C GLN A 50 -4.87 13.14 -0.11
N ASN A 51 -4.00 12.59 0.76
CA ASN A 51 -4.33 12.27 2.15
C ASN A 51 -3.09 12.38 3.03
N ALA A 52 -3.02 13.45 3.82
CA ALA A 52 -1.86 13.75 4.66
C ALA A 52 -1.55 12.66 5.71
N ASP A 53 -2.53 11.90 6.19
CA ASP A 53 -2.28 10.79 7.14
C ASP A 53 -1.75 9.53 6.45
N ARG A 54 -1.69 9.48 5.12
CA ARG A 54 -1.25 8.29 4.39
C ARG A 54 0.16 7.86 4.80
N LEU A 55 1.11 8.80 4.86
CA LEU A 55 2.47 8.50 5.28
C LEU A 55 2.51 8.02 6.74
N GLY A 56 1.81 8.71 7.64
CA GLY A 56 1.74 8.35 9.05
C GLY A 56 1.12 6.97 9.28
N ALA A 57 0.09 6.60 8.51
CA ALA A 57 -0.54 5.28 8.59
C ALA A 57 0.44 4.16 8.24
N HIS A 58 1.17 4.30 7.13
CA HIS A 58 2.17 3.32 6.72
C HIS A 58 3.33 3.22 7.73
N GLN A 59 3.79 4.35 8.27
CA GLN A 59 4.80 4.37 9.35
C GLN A 59 4.32 3.61 10.60
N ARG A 60 3.05 3.79 11.00
CA ARG A 60 2.47 3.07 12.17
C ARG A 60 2.39 1.56 11.96
N GLN A 61 2.16 1.09 10.73
CA GLN A 61 2.10 -0.33 10.39
C GLN A 61 3.48 -1.02 10.46
N LEU A 62 4.54 -0.26 10.23
CA LEU A 62 5.93 -0.74 10.23
C LEU A 62 6.65 -0.54 11.56
N ALA A 63 6.05 0.19 12.52
CA ALA A 63 6.70 0.63 13.74
C ALA A 63 7.33 -0.48 14.60
N ASN A 64 6.82 -1.72 14.53
CA ASN A 64 7.35 -2.89 15.24
C ASN A 64 8.21 -3.82 14.38
N VAL A 65 8.35 -3.55 13.08
CA VAL A 65 9.09 -4.42 12.15
C VAL A 65 10.58 -4.16 12.30
N ARG A 66 11.37 -5.21 12.56
CA ARG A 66 12.82 -5.06 12.84
C ARG A 66 13.62 -4.62 11.62
N HIS A 67 13.24 -5.10 10.44
CA HIS A 67 13.88 -4.75 9.17
C HIS A 67 12.82 -4.26 8.20
N HIS A 68 12.69 -2.93 8.10
CA HIS A 68 11.76 -2.31 7.17
C HIS A 68 12.37 -1.11 6.46
N GLU A 69 11.84 -0.82 5.27
CA GLU A 69 12.14 0.39 4.53
C GLU A 69 10.84 0.92 3.92
N LEU A 70 10.59 2.23 4.08
CA LEU A 70 9.47 2.93 3.46
C LEU A 70 10.04 3.93 2.45
N VAL A 71 9.75 3.71 1.17
CA VAL A 71 10.27 4.49 0.06
C VAL A 71 9.13 5.24 -0.61
N VAL A 72 9.19 6.57 -0.55
CA VAL A 72 8.26 7.44 -1.28
C VAL A 72 8.77 7.68 -2.69
N LEU A 73 7.94 7.39 -3.69
CA LEU A 73 8.25 7.57 -5.11
C LEU A 73 7.29 8.58 -5.76
N LYS A 74 7.80 9.34 -6.73
CA LYS A 74 7.00 10.31 -7.49
C LYS A 74 5.98 9.61 -8.41
N GLY A 75 4.77 10.16 -8.48
CA GLY A 75 3.71 9.72 -9.37
C GLY A 75 2.56 9.04 -8.65
N GLY A 76 1.53 8.64 -9.41
CA GLY A 76 0.27 8.13 -8.90
C GLY A 76 0.26 6.65 -8.50
N HIS A 77 -0.95 6.11 -8.38
CA HIS A 77 -1.21 4.75 -7.85
C HIS A 77 -0.41 3.64 -8.55
N TYR A 78 -0.24 3.72 -9.87
CA TYR A 78 0.47 2.71 -10.66
C TYR A 78 1.99 2.97 -10.72
N LEU A 79 2.64 3.09 -9.56
CA LEU A 79 4.09 3.28 -9.46
C LEU A 79 4.87 2.21 -10.22
N HIS A 80 4.38 0.97 -10.25
CA HIS A 80 5.05 -0.12 -10.96
C HIS A 80 5.08 0.06 -12.49
N TRP A 81 4.28 0.96 -13.07
CA TRP A 81 4.38 1.31 -14.48
C TRP A 81 5.39 2.43 -14.74
N THR A 82 5.41 3.45 -13.88
CA THR A 82 6.22 4.66 -14.09
C THR A 82 7.59 4.61 -13.43
N GLN A 83 7.74 3.83 -12.35
CA GLN A 83 8.92 3.75 -11.48
C GLN A 83 9.52 2.35 -11.41
N SER A 84 9.18 1.45 -12.34
CA SER A 84 9.63 0.04 -12.35
C SER A 84 11.15 -0.12 -12.18
N LYS A 85 11.95 0.72 -12.85
CA LYS A 85 13.42 0.69 -12.74
C LYS A 85 13.92 1.06 -11.33
N ALA A 86 13.34 2.10 -10.74
CA ALA A 86 13.68 2.54 -9.39
C ALA A 86 13.28 1.47 -8.36
N MET A 87 12.04 0.96 -8.46
CA MET A 87 11.56 -0.13 -7.60
C MET A 87 12.44 -1.38 -7.71
N ALA A 88 12.80 -1.80 -8.93
CA ALA A 88 13.65 -2.98 -9.12
C ALA A 88 15.06 -2.79 -8.53
N HIS A 89 15.62 -1.59 -8.58
CA HIS A 89 16.89 -1.28 -7.94
C HIS A 89 16.78 -1.36 -6.41
N THR A 90 15.78 -0.70 -5.83
CA THR A 90 15.52 -0.73 -4.38
C THR A 90 15.24 -2.15 -3.88
N ILE A 91 14.44 -2.94 -4.59
CA ILE A 91 14.17 -4.34 -4.24
C ILE A 91 15.46 -5.15 -4.18
N ARG A 92 16.35 -5.02 -5.18
CA ARG A 92 17.64 -5.72 -5.16
C ARG A 92 18.52 -5.28 -4.00
N ALA A 93 18.54 -3.98 -3.68
CA ALA A 93 19.26 -3.47 -2.54
C ALA A 93 18.70 -4.07 -1.24
N PHE A 94 17.39 -3.96 -1.01
CA PHE A 94 16.71 -4.47 0.18
C PHE A 94 16.99 -5.97 0.41
N LEU A 95 16.84 -6.79 -0.64
CA LEU A 95 17.11 -8.24 -0.56
C LEU A 95 18.61 -8.55 -0.35
N GLY A 96 19.51 -7.71 -0.88
CA GLY A 96 20.96 -7.88 -0.70
C GLY A 96 21.43 -7.69 0.74
N HIS A 97 20.72 -6.89 1.54
CA HIS A 97 21.03 -6.69 2.97
C HIS A 97 20.50 -7.82 3.86
N GLY A 98 19.54 -8.63 3.37
CA GLY A 98 18.96 -9.76 4.10
C GLY A 98 19.76 -11.07 3.99
N GLY A 99 20.85 -11.09 3.22
CA GLY A 99 21.69 -12.28 2.97
C GLY A 99 22.92 -12.41 3.87
N THR A 100 23.15 -11.48 4.80
CA THR A 100 24.30 -11.50 5.73
C THR A 100 23.82 -11.58 7.17
N THR A 101 23.47 -12.79 7.61
CA THR A 101 23.44 -13.21 9.02
C THR A 101 23.97 -14.62 9.11
#